data_AF-A0A1I7XB92-F1
#
_entry.id   AF-A0A1I7XB92-F1
#
_cell.length_a   1.000
_cell.length_b   1.000
_cell.length_c   1.000
_cell.angle_alpha   90.00
_cell.angle_beta   90.00
_cell.angle_gamma   90.00
#
_symmetry.space_group_name_H-M   'P 1'
#
loop_
_entity.id
_entity.type
_entity.pdbx_description
1 polymer ?
#
loop_
_entity_poly.entity_id
_entity_poly.type
_entity_poly.pdbx_seq_one_letter_code
_entity_poly.pdbx_strand_id
1 'polypeptide(L)' 'MGRASTLSSHERNQTKTLSTTGYTVKQIADVVKRFRKAIMNFLRHQEEYGTKESSRLPD' A
#
# COMPACT_ATOMS: atom_id res chain seq x y z
N MET A 1 9.29 -17.01 13.20
CA MET A 1 8.40 -15.94 12.70
C MET A 1 8.81 -15.61 11.28
N GLY A 2 8.08 -16.15 10.29
CA GLY A 2 8.41 -15.94 8.88
C GLY A 2 8.30 -14.47 8.54
N ARG A 3 9.35 -13.89 7.95
CA ARG A 3 9.37 -12.50 7.45
C ARG A 3 8.32 -12.39 6.34
N ALA A 4 7.08 -12.06 6.71
CA ALA A 4 6.11 -11.55 5.76
C ALA A 4 6.79 -10.36 5.09
N SER A 5 7.08 -10.50 3.79
CA SER A 5 7.79 -9.47 3.03
C SER A 5 6.94 -8.21 3.04
N THR A 6 7.23 -7.35 4.02
CA THR A 6 6.54 -6.10 4.22
C THR A 6 7.00 -5.22 3.07
N LEU A 7 6.05 -4.75 2.24
CA LEU A 7 6.38 -3.80 1.18
C LEU A 7 7.15 -2.63 1.82
N SER A 8 8.26 -2.26 1.18
CA SER A 8 9.04 -1.09 1.55
C SER A 8 8.14 0.14 1.57
N SER A 9 8.48 1.13 2.40
CA SER A 9 7.72 2.38 2.48
C SER A 9 7.50 3.03 1.10
N HIS A 10 8.52 2.94 0.23
CA HIS A 10 8.43 3.44 -1.14
C HIS A 10 7.44 2.63 -2.02
N GLU A 11 7.57 1.31 -2.03
CA GLU A 11 6.66 0.39 -2.76
C GLU A 11 5.21 0.54 -2.29
N ARG A 12 5.04 0.80 -0.99
CA ARG A 12 3.77 1.02 -0.31
C ARG A 12 3.10 2.32 -0.77
N ASN A 13 3.86 3.42 -0.79
CA ASN A 13 3.37 4.71 -1.29
C ASN A 13 3.03 4.64 -2.78
N GLN A 14 3.89 4.02 -3.59
CA GLN A 14 3.61 3.81 -5.03
C GLN A 14 2.33 3.00 -5.23
N THR A 15 2.17 1.90 -4.49
CA THR A 15 0.95 1.08 -4.56
C THR A 15 -0.29 1.89 -4.19
N LYS A 16 -0.22 2.71 -3.13
CA LYS A 16 -1.32 3.59 -2.71
C LYS A 16 -1.69 4.59 -3.80
N THR A 17 -0.70 5.29 -4.39
CA THR A 17 -0.94 6.24 -5.48
C THR A 17 -1.59 5.56 -6.69
N LEU A 18 -1.07 4.42 -7.12
CA LEU A 18 -1.60 3.70 -8.29
C LEU A 18 -3.02 3.17 -8.04
N SER A 19 -3.31 2.70 -6.83
CA SER A 19 -4.67 2.29 -6.45
C SER A 19 -5.63 3.47 -6.46
N THR A 20 -5.22 4.64 -5.99
CA THR A 20 -6.04 5.87 -6.07
C THR A 20 -6.27 6.32 -7.52
N THR A 21 -5.30 6.11 -8.41
CA THR A 21 -5.45 6.40 -9.85
C THR A 21 -6.31 5.36 -10.59
N GLY A 22 -6.78 4.29 -9.93
CA GLY A 22 -7.66 3.29 -10.53
C GLY A 22 -6.93 2.17 -11.27
N TYR A 23 -5.63 1.98 -11.03
CA TYR A 23 -4.89 0.86 -11.62
C TYR A 23 -5.34 -0.48 -11.04
N THR A 24 -5.35 -1.50 -11.90
CA THR A 24 -5.63 -2.88 -11.48
C THR A 24 -4.44 -3.45 -10.69
N VAL A 25 -4.72 -4.39 -9.78
CA VAL A 25 -3.69 -5.10 -8.99
C VAL A 25 -2.60 -5.73 -9.87
N LYS A 26 -2.96 -6.18 -11.08
CA LYS A 26 -2.01 -6.71 -12.06
C LYS A 26 -0.99 -5.64 -12.49
N GLN A 27 -1.48 -4.48 -12.92
CA GLN A 27 -0.62 -3.39 -13.37
C GLN A 27 0.27 -2.86 -12.24
N ILE A 28 -0.27 -2.78 -11.02
CA ILE A 28 0.51 -2.36 -9.84
C ILE A 28 1.64 -3.35 -9.54
N ALA A 29 1.35 -4.65 -9.60
CA ALA A 29 2.36 -5.69 -9.40
C ALA A 29 3.49 -5.61 -10.45
N ASP A 30 3.16 -5.32 -11.69
CA ASP A 30 4.14 -5.13 -12.77
C ASP A 30 5.01 -3.88 -12.53
N VAL A 31 4.41 -2.76 -12.11
CA VAL A 31 5.13 -1.49 -11.83
C VAL A 31 6.05 -1.62 -10.61
N VAL A 32 5.52 -2.15 -9.51
CA VAL A 32 6.25 -2.32 -8.25
C VAL A 32 7.20 -3.53 -8.30
N LYS A 33 7.17 -4.31 -9.40
CA LYS A 33 7.94 -5.55 -9.59
C LYS A 33 7.78 -6.52 -8.42
N ARG A 34 6.55 -6.66 -7.92
CA ARG A 34 6.18 -7.46 -6.75
C ARG A 34 5.08 -8.44 -7.04
N PHE A 35 5.00 -9.48 -6.21
CA PHE A 35 3.92 -10.45 -6.30
C PHE A 35 2.56 -9.79 -6.02
N ARG A 36 1.56 -10.11 -6.84
CA ARG A 36 0.17 -9.68 -6.64
C ARG A 36 -0.35 -9.98 -5.25
N LYS A 37 0.05 -11.11 -4.65
CA LYS A 37 -0.34 -11.48 -3.29
C LYS A 37 0.12 -10.46 -2.24
N ALA A 38 1.30 -9.86 -2.41
CA ALA A 38 1.80 -8.81 -1.51
C ALA A 38 1.01 -7.50 -1.68
N ILE A 39 0.69 -7.14 -2.92
CA ILE A 39 -0.14 -5.96 -3.24
C ILE A 39 -1.56 -6.13 -2.68
N MET A 40 -2.21 -7.29 -2.90
CA MET A 40 -3.54 -7.58 -2.35
C MET A 40 -3.54 -7.58 -0.83
N ASN A 41 -2.51 -8.17 -0.19
CA ASN A 41 -2.40 -8.14 1.26
C ASN A 41 -2.28 -6.70 1.75
N PHE A 42 -1.43 -5.89 1.11
CA PHE A 42 -1.28 -4.48 1.47
C PHE A 42 -2.58 -3.68 1.28
N LEU A 43 -3.28 -3.83 0.16
CA LEU A 43 -4.55 -3.15 -0.10
C LEU A 43 -5.63 -3.53 0.90
N ARG A 44 -5.73 -4.83 1.26
CA ARG A 44 -6.66 -5.30 2.31
C ARG A 44 -6.36 -4.69 3.68
N HIS A 45 -5.08 -4.47 3.99
CA HIS A 45 -4.65 -3.88 5.26
C HIS A 45 -4.51 -2.34 5.21
N GLN A 46 -4.77 -1.66 4.09
CA GLN A 46 -4.73 -0.19 4.03
C GLN A 46 -5.79 0.44 4.95
N GLU A 47 -6.94 -0.21 5.13
CA GLU A 47 -8.02 0.24 6.01
C GLU A 47 -7.53 0.34 7.48
N GLU A 48 -6.65 -0.56 7.90
CA GLU A 48 -6.07 -0.59 9.25
C GLU A 48 -5.08 0.57 9.50
N TYR A 49 -4.47 1.11 8.44
CA TYR A 49 -3.54 2.24 8.50
C TYR A 49 -4.17 3.58 8.06
N GLY A 50 -5.45 3.58 7.65
CA GLY A 50 -6.14 4.71 7.02
C GLY A 50 -6.59 5.83 7.95
N THR A 51 -6.55 5.65 9.28
CA THR A 51 -7.17 6.61 10.22
C THR A 51 -6.18 7.16 11.25
N LYS A 52 -5.06 7.69 10.77
CA LYS A 52 -4.25 8.65 11.55
C LYS A 52 -3.81 9.82 10.66
N GLU A 53 -4.77 10.45 9.99
CA GLU A 53 -4.62 11.88 9.72
C GLU A 53 -4.61 12.61 11.06
N SER A 54 -3.40 12.88 11.53
CA SER A 54 -2.98 14.10 12.20
C SER A 54 -4.11 14.95 12.82
N SER A 55 -4.47 14.66 14.06
CA SER A 55 -5.07 15.64 14.98
C SER A 55 -4.03 16.70 15.44
N ARG A 56 -3.16 17.18 14.54
CA ARG A 56 -2.40 18.42 14.74
C ARG A 56 -3.10 19.52 13.96
N LEU A 57 -4.16 20.04 14.55
CA LEU A 57 -4.55 21.43 14.33
C LEU A 57 -3.94 22.22 15.49
N PRO A 58 -2.99 23.14 15.24
CA PRO A 58 -2.66 24.17 16.20
C PRO A 58 -3.66 25.33 16.04
N ASP A 59 -4.38 25.62 17.11
CA ASP A 59 -4.67 26.99 17.56
C ASP A 59 -4.67 26.98 19.10
#